data_AF-A0A4D5RVV5-F1
#
_entry.id   AF-A0A4D5RVV5-F1
#
_cell.length_a   1.000
_cell.length_b   1.000
_cell.length_c   1.000
_cell.angle_alpha   90.00
_cell.angle_beta   90.00
_cell.angle_gamma   90.00
#
_symmetry.space_group_name_H-M   'P 1'
#
loop_
_entity.id
_entity.type
_entity.pdbx_description
1 polymer ?
#
loop_
_entity_poly.entity_id
_entity_poly.type
_entity_poly.pdbx_seq_one_letter_code
_entity_poly.pdbx_strand_id
1 'polypeptide(L)'
;MAPGHAQARLALCSLLLRQGRTDEAIACLEPGYNNEDSATANSDVTAVGNTPQEAAGVLLRRAQLLLEAKRNDAFVDAAMLLLCSHCPQVETDNEYAAVYSNFSYRGRMEVLRDLLQKRGVVPNNWLTSDSGICIDDLWTCFLDLFRVLRELGRTKELQQAVTQALVSPLLNKELSRTKEMEFLSLVAHYNDPDVEEHTYSLSRALVLKG
;
A
#
# COMPACT_ATOMS: atom_id res chain seq x y z
N MET A 1 20.77 17.14 13.81
CA MET A 1 19.62 16.82 12.94
C MET A 1 18.81 15.78 13.68
N ALA A 2 17.66 16.15 14.24
CA ALA A 2 16.97 15.32 15.22
C ALA A 2 16.06 14.29 14.52
N PRO A 3 16.32 12.97 14.67
CA PRO A 3 15.40 11.87 14.29
C PRO A 3 14.13 11.83 15.17
N GLY A 4 13.83 12.93 15.87
CA GLY A 4 12.96 12.94 17.04
C GLY A 4 11.48 13.03 16.72
N HIS A 5 11.08 13.50 15.54
CA HIS A 5 9.67 13.79 15.30
C HIS A 5 8.82 12.53 15.13
N ALA A 6 9.25 11.55 14.33
CA ALA A 6 8.48 10.32 14.15
C ALA A 6 8.42 9.46 15.44
N GLN A 7 9.56 9.27 16.10
CA GLN A 7 9.60 8.46 17.32
C GLN A 7 8.88 9.14 18.50
N ALA A 8 8.96 10.48 18.62
CA ALA A 8 8.16 11.21 19.61
C ALA A 8 6.66 11.14 19.32
N ARG A 9 6.25 11.18 18.04
CA ARG A 9 4.84 11.02 17.65
C ARG A 9 4.32 9.61 17.97
N LEU A 10 5.10 8.57 17.70
CA LEU A 10 4.77 7.19 18.08
C LEU A 10 4.70 7.01 19.61
N ALA A 11 5.62 7.63 20.36
CA ALA A 11 5.59 7.63 21.81
C ALA A 11 4.37 8.37 22.38
N LEU A 12 4.06 9.55 21.84
CA LEU A 12 2.88 10.33 22.19
C LEU A 12 1.59 9.57 21.89
N CYS A 13 1.48 8.97 20.70
CA CYS A 13 0.38 8.09 20.33
C CYS A 13 0.21 6.96 21.38
N SER A 14 1.30 6.29 21.75
CA SER A 14 1.26 5.21 22.75
C SER A 14 0.77 5.71 24.12
N LEU A 15 1.17 6.91 24.54
CA LEU A 15 0.69 7.52 25.78
C LEU A 15 -0.80 7.87 25.72
N LEU A 16 -1.27 8.44 24.61
CA LEU A 16 -2.68 8.80 24.41
C LEU A 16 -3.58 7.56 24.39
N LEU A 17 -3.13 6.47 23.77
CA LEU A 17 -3.84 5.18 23.79
C LEU A 17 -3.97 4.62 25.20
N ARG A 18 -2.91 4.72 26.03
CA ARG A 18 -2.96 4.31 27.45
C ARG A 18 -3.94 5.15 28.28
N GLN A 19 -4.24 6.36 27.83
CA GLN A 19 -5.24 7.25 28.44
C GLN A 19 -6.64 7.05 27.86
N GLY A 20 -6.84 6.13 26.90
CA GLY A 20 -8.12 5.93 26.21
C GLY A 20 -8.48 7.03 25.20
N ARG A 21 -7.53 7.93 24.88
CA ARG A 21 -7.73 9.06 23.96
C ARG A 21 -7.40 8.66 22.53
N THR A 22 -8.16 7.73 21.97
CA THR A 22 -7.90 7.12 20.66
C THR A 22 -7.93 8.13 19.51
N ASP A 23 -8.88 9.06 19.52
CA ASP A 23 -9.02 10.05 18.44
C ASP A 23 -7.81 10.99 18.35
N GLU A 24 -7.28 11.40 19.50
CA GLU A 24 -6.07 12.23 19.56
C GLU A 24 -4.81 11.45 19.20
N ALA A 25 -4.77 10.16 19.55
CA ALA A 25 -3.68 9.28 19.13
C ALA A 25 -3.64 9.11 17.61
N ILE A 26 -4.78 9.13 16.93
CA ILE A 26 -4.85 9.13 15.45
C ILE A 26 -4.43 10.48 14.90
N ALA A 27 -4.96 11.58 15.46
CA ALA A 27 -4.64 12.95 15.04
C ALA A 27 -3.12 13.23 15.13
N CYS A 28 -2.47 12.75 16.18
CA CYS A 28 -1.04 12.95 16.36
C CYS A 28 -0.17 12.20 15.35
N LEU A 29 -0.73 11.29 14.54
CA LEU A 29 -0.07 10.57 13.45
C LEU A 29 -0.42 11.15 12.05
N GLU A 30 -1.25 12.18 11.95
CA GLU A 30 -1.60 12.80 10.66
C GLU A 30 -0.49 13.71 10.11
N PRO A 31 -0.23 13.68 8.79
CA PRO A 31 0.71 14.60 8.18
C PRO A 31 0.20 16.05 8.37
N GLY A 32 0.81 16.80 9.30
CA GLY A 32 0.43 18.19 9.61
C GLY A 32 0.17 18.52 11.09
N TYR A 33 0.13 17.54 12.00
CA TYR A 33 -0.19 17.78 13.43
C TYR A 33 0.69 18.83 14.16
N ASN A 34 1.88 19.16 13.63
CA ASN A 34 2.80 20.14 14.22
C ASN A 34 2.88 21.48 13.46
N ASN A 35 2.07 21.70 12.41
CA ASN A 35 2.14 22.92 11.60
C ASN A 35 1.07 23.94 12.05
N GLU A 36 1.34 24.67 13.13
CA GLU A 36 0.65 25.95 13.38
C GLU A 36 1.15 27.08 12.44
N ASP A 37 2.19 26.86 11.62
CA ASP A 37 2.84 27.92 10.84
C ASP A 37 3.19 27.58 9.38
N SER A 38 2.54 26.61 8.72
CA SER A 38 2.91 26.29 7.33
C SER A 38 1.71 25.96 6.44
N ALA A 39 1.12 27.03 5.91
CA ALA A 39 0.22 27.01 4.78
C ALA A 39 0.95 26.57 3.49
N THR A 40 1.19 25.27 3.33
CA THR A 40 1.40 24.66 2.02
C THR A 40 0.84 23.25 2.04
N ALA A 41 -0.38 23.14 1.54
CA ALA A 41 -0.95 21.87 1.10
C ALA A 41 -0.09 21.34 -0.05
N ASN A 42 0.72 20.32 0.23
CA ASN A 42 1.20 19.35 -0.74
C ASN A 42 1.65 18.08 0.01
N SER A 43 1.25 16.94 -0.54
CA SER A 43 1.24 15.60 0.05
C SER A 43 2.62 14.96 0.20
N ASP A 44 3.59 15.65 0.78
CA ASP A 44 4.92 15.11 0.99
C ASP A 44 5.08 14.64 2.44
N VAL A 45 4.75 13.36 2.67
CA VAL A 45 5.08 12.62 3.90
C VAL A 45 6.59 12.67 4.19
N THR A 46 7.42 12.96 3.18
CA THR A 46 8.87 13.13 3.23
C THR A 46 9.34 14.56 3.49
N ALA A 47 8.48 15.59 3.36
CA ALA A 47 8.88 17.00 3.52
C ALA A 47 9.17 17.39 4.99
N VAL A 48 8.72 16.59 5.95
CA VAL A 48 8.88 16.89 7.39
C VAL A 48 10.12 16.20 7.95
N GLY A 49 11.31 16.41 7.35
CA GLY A 49 12.61 16.01 7.94
C GLY A 49 12.76 14.56 8.44
N ASN A 50 11.80 13.68 8.10
CA ASN A 50 11.72 12.31 8.55
C ASN A 50 12.44 11.45 7.52
N THR A 51 13.15 10.45 7.98
CA THR A 51 13.62 9.42 7.06
C THR A 51 12.40 8.70 6.45
N PRO A 52 12.49 8.21 5.20
CA PRO A 52 11.45 7.37 4.61
C PRO A 52 11.03 6.21 5.54
N GLN A 53 11.98 5.64 6.28
CA GLN A 53 11.76 4.56 7.22
C GLN A 53 10.79 4.94 8.35
N GLU A 54 11.06 6.08 8.99
CA GLU A 54 10.25 6.64 10.05
C GLU A 54 8.84 7.00 9.59
N ALA A 55 8.73 7.54 8.36
CA ALA A 55 7.47 7.89 7.74
C ALA A 55 6.55 6.66 7.54
N ALA A 56 7.08 5.54 7.04
CA ALA A 56 6.25 4.35 6.85
C ALA A 56 5.88 3.67 8.18
N GLY A 57 6.74 3.73 9.21
CA GLY A 57 6.38 3.25 10.56
C GLY A 57 5.20 4.03 11.17
N VAL A 58 5.22 5.36 11.05
CA VAL A 58 4.11 6.23 11.47
C VAL A 58 2.83 5.92 10.68
N LEU A 59 2.95 5.75 9.37
CA LEU A 59 1.82 5.53 8.48
C LEU A 59 1.18 4.14 8.67
N LEU A 60 1.99 3.09 8.88
CA LEU A 60 1.51 1.76 9.25
C LEU A 60 0.79 1.80 10.61
N ARG A 61 1.36 2.47 11.62
CA ARG A 61 0.70 2.58 12.93
C ARG A 61 -0.63 3.34 12.84
N ARG A 62 -0.68 4.39 12.03
CA ARG A 62 -1.92 5.13 11.76
C ARG A 62 -2.98 4.24 11.11
N ALA A 63 -2.61 3.46 10.09
CA ALA A 63 -3.52 2.54 9.43
C ALA A 63 -4.10 1.51 10.42
N GLN A 64 -3.27 0.91 11.26
CA GLN A 64 -3.73 -0.03 12.31
C GLN A 64 -4.76 0.59 13.25
N LEU A 65 -4.49 1.81 13.75
CA LEU A 65 -5.42 2.51 14.66
C LEU A 65 -6.73 2.91 13.99
N LEU A 66 -6.69 3.32 12.73
CA LEU A 66 -7.89 3.64 11.96
C LEU A 66 -8.77 2.40 11.78
N LEU A 67 -8.16 1.24 11.52
CA LEU A 67 -8.86 -0.04 11.43
C LEU A 67 -9.47 -0.45 12.78
N GLU A 68 -8.70 -0.37 13.87
CA GLU A 68 -9.18 -0.64 15.24
C GLU A 68 -10.37 0.27 15.63
N ALA A 69 -10.32 1.54 15.21
CA ALA A 69 -11.38 2.53 15.42
C ALA A 69 -12.56 2.39 14.43
N LYS A 70 -12.55 1.40 13.53
CA LYS A 70 -13.55 1.19 12.46
C LYS A 70 -13.75 2.40 11.54
N ARG A 71 -12.73 3.24 11.40
CA ARG A 71 -12.70 4.38 10.47
C ARG A 71 -12.24 3.89 9.10
N ASN A 72 -13.07 3.06 8.47
CA ASN A 72 -12.69 2.27 7.29
C ASN A 72 -12.23 3.12 6.10
N ASP A 73 -12.89 4.23 5.79
CA ASP A 73 -12.48 5.09 4.66
C ASP A 73 -11.09 5.71 4.89
N ALA A 74 -10.85 6.27 6.07
CA ALA A 74 -9.55 6.83 6.42
C ALA A 74 -8.45 5.75 6.48
N PHE A 75 -8.81 4.53 6.91
CA PHE A 75 -7.91 3.38 6.86
C PHE A 75 -7.52 3.05 5.42
N VAL A 76 -8.49 3.02 4.49
CA VAL A 76 -8.24 2.77 3.06
C VAL A 76 -7.26 3.81 2.51
N ASP A 77 -7.49 5.09 2.78
CA ASP A 77 -6.60 6.16 2.32
C ASP A 77 -5.17 5.98 2.84
N ALA A 78 -5.03 5.69 4.15
CA ALA A 78 -3.72 5.46 4.75
C ALA A 78 -3.02 4.21 4.19
N ALA A 79 -3.73 3.09 4.04
CA ALA A 79 -3.15 1.86 3.53
C ALA A 79 -2.83 1.93 2.03
N MET A 80 -3.62 2.64 1.23
CA MET A 80 -3.31 2.92 -0.18
C MET A 80 -2.06 3.79 -0.33
N LEU A 81 -1.88 4.80 0.53
CA LEU A 81 -0.64 5.58 0.58
C LEU A 81 0.58 4.72 0.92
N LEU A 82 0.42 3.75 1.83
CA LEU A 82 1.47 2.79 2.16
C LEU A 82 1.80 1.84 0.99
N LEU A 83 0.79 1.48 0.20
CA LEU A 83 0.99 0.65 -0.99
C LEU A 83 1.77 1.42 -2.06
N CYS A 84 1.36 2.66 -2.33
CA CYS A 84 1.98 3.53 -3.34
C CYS A 84 3.41 3.96 -2.98
N SER A 85 3.85 3.82 -1.72
CA SER A 85 5.21 4.18 -1.31
C SER A 85 6.30 3.17 -1.69
N HIS A 86 5.92 1.98 -2.13
CA HIS A 86 6.84 0.92 -2.56
C HIS A 86 6.40 0.20 -3.84
N CYS A 87 5.23 0.54 -4.37
CA CYS A 87 4.71 0.02 -5.62
C CYS A 87 4.36 1.19 -6.55
N PRO A 88 4.77 1.15 -7.83
CA PRO A 88 4.26 2.09 -8.81
C PRO A 88 2.75 1.90 -8.99
N GLN A 89 2.04 3.01 -9.22
CA GLN A 89 0.64 2.93 -9.57
C GLN A 89 0.46 2.32 -10.97
N VAL A 90 -0.58 1.51 -11.09
CA VAL A 90 -1.06 0.94 -12.35
C VAL A 90 -2.36 1.68 -12.66
N GLU A 91 -2.40 2.39 -13.79
CA GLU A 91 -3.51 3.30 -14.13
C GLU A 91 -4.08 3.03 -15.53
N THR A 92 -3.25 2.59 -16.46
CA THR A 92 -3.63 2.44 -17.87
C THR A 92 -3.82 0.98 -18.25
N ASP A 93 -4.72 0.70 -19.18
CA ASP A 93 -4.99 -0.66 -19.67
C ASP A 93 -3.72 -1.38 -20.15
N ASN A 94 -2.78 -0.64 -20.75
CA ASN A 94 -1.49 -1.16 -21.17
C ASN A 94 -0.62 -1.63 -19.99
N GLU A 95 -0.66 -0.92 -18.86
CA GLU A 95 0.06 -1.30 -17.64
C GLU A 95 -0.60 -2.52 -16.98
N TYR A 96 -1.93 -2.56 -16.95
CA TYR A 96 -2.69 -3.72 -16.48
C TYR A 96 -2.35 -4.97 -17.31
N ALA A 97 -2.44 -4.89 -18.63
CA ALA A 97 -2.11 -5.98 -19.53
C ALA A 97 -0.66 -6.46 -19.34
N ALA A 98 0.30 -5.54 -19.17
CA ALA A 98 1.70 -5.87 -18.93
C ALA A 98 1.93 -6.61 -17.60
N VAL A 99 1.21 -6.25 -16.54
CA VAL A 99 1.28 -6.94 -15.25
C VAL A 99 0.73 -8.36 -15.37
N TYR A 100 -0.36 -8.56 -16.11
CA TYR A 100 -0.99 -9.88 -16.24
C TYR A 100 -0.34 -10.79 -17.29
N SER A 101 0.37 -10.23 -18.28
CA SER A 101 1.15 -11.02 -19.24
C SER A 101 2.43 -11.61 -18.65
N ASN A 102 2.80 -11.23 -17.42
CA ASN A 102 4.03 -11.65 -16.75
C ASN A 102 3.74 -12.46 -15.48
N PHE A 103 4.50 -13.54 -15.27
CA PHE A 103 4.23 -14.52 -14.21
C PHE A 103 5.18 -14.46 -13.01
N SER A 104 6.10 -13.48 -12.97
CA SER A 104 7.00 -13.27 -11.84
C SER A 104 6.95 -11.79 -11.43
N TYR A 105 7.04 -11.50 -10.13
CA TYR A 105 7.02 -10.11 -9.67
C TYR A 105 8.15 -9.28 -10.30
N ARG A 106 9.32 -9.88 -10.56
CA ARG A 106 10.46 -9.21 -11.21
C ARG A 106 10.12 -8.80 -12.64
N GLY A 107 9.58 -9.74 -13.44
CA GLY A 107 9.18 -9.45 -14.81
C GLY A 107 8.06 -8.40 -14.87
N ARG A 108 7.06 -8.51 -13.98
CA ARG A 108 5.98 -7.50 -13.89
C ARG A 108 6.54 -6.11 -13.57
N MET A 109 7.45 -6.02 -12.59
CA MET A 109 8.07 -4.75 -12.19
C MET A 109 8.94 -4.14 -13.28
N GLU A 110 9.72 -4.95 -13.99
CA GLU A 110 10.58 -4.50 -15.09
C GLU A 110 9.77 -3.90 -16.22
N VAL A 111 8.75 -4.61 -16.70
CA VAL A 111 7.88 -4.12 -17.79
C VAL A 111 7.10 -2.87 -17.35
N LEU A 112 6.58 -2.85 -16.12
CA LEU A 112 5.89 -1.68 -15.58
C LEU A 112 6.82 -0.46 -15.50
N ARG A 113 8.07 -0.64 -15.08
CA ARG A 113 9.06 0.44 -15.02
C ARG A 113 9.33 1.03 -16.40
N ASP A 114 9.46 0.20 -17.44
CA ASP A 114 9.68 0.67 -18.80
C ASP A 114 8.49 1.49 -19.33
N LEU A 115 7.26 1.07 -19.01
CA LEU A 115 6.05 1.81 -19.38
C LEU A 115 5.97 3.17 -18.67
N LEU A 116 6.27 3.20 -17.37
CA LEU A 116 6.28 4.45 -16.60
C LEU A 116 7.38 5.41 -17.07
N GLN A 117 8.56 4.89 -17.41
CA GLN A 117 9.64 5.68 -17.97
C GLN A 117 9.24 6.32 -19.31
N LYS A 118 8.53 5.60 -20.18
CA LYS A 118 7.98 6.16 -21.43
C LYS A 118 6.95 7.26 -21.19
N ARG A 119 6.21 7.21 -20.08
CA ARG A 119 5.28 8.26 -19.64
C ARG A 119 5.96 9.43 -18.93
N GLY A 120 7.25 9.32 -18.60
CA GLY A 120 7.97 10.31 -17.80
C GLY A 120 7.55 10.33 -16.32
N VAL A 121 6.95 9.25 -15.83
CA VAL A 121 6.53 9.11 -14.43
C VAL A 121 7.69 8.52 -13.63
N VAL A 122 8.07 9.19 -12.54
CA VAL A 122 9.05 8.67 -11.58
C VAL A 122 8.32 7.92 -10.48
N PRO A 123 8.53 6.60 -10.31
CA PRO A 123 7.88 5.83 -9.25
C PRO A 123 8.28 6.33 -7.86
N ASN A 124 7.30 6.48 -6.98
CA ASN A 124 7.51 6.92 -5.61
C ASN A 124 7.92 5.74 -4.69
N ASN A 125 9.09 5.15 -4.95
CA ASN A 125 9.56 3.94 -4.26
C ASN A 125 10.54 4.26 -3.12
N TRP A 126 10.06 4.90 -2.07
CA TRP A 126 10.89 5.24 -0.90
C TRP A 126 10.82 4.19 0.22
N LEU A 127 9.83 3.30 0.19
CA LEU A 127 9.72 2.19 1.14
C LEU A 127 10.42 0.95 0.58
N THR A 128 11.55 0.61 1.17
CA THR A 128 12.42 -0.49 0.79
C THR A 128 12.54 -1.54 1.90
N SER A 129 13.16 -2.70 1.61
CA SER A 129 13.27 -3.81 2.57
C SER A 129 14.10 -3.48 3.82
N ASP A 130 14.96 -2.47 3.73
CA ASP A 130 15.80 -1.94 4.81
C ASP A 130 15.10 -0.88 5.67
N SER A 131 13.81 -0.61 5.42
CA SER A 131 13.01 0.39 6.16
C SER A 131 12.78 0.10 7.65
N GLY A 132 13.24 -1.05 8.16
CA GLY A 132 13.07 -1.44 9.57
C GLY A 132 11.64 -1.81 9.95
N ILE A 133 10.71 -1.80 9.00
CA ILE A 133 9.31 -2.19 9.22
C ILE A 133 9.17 -3.70 9.17
N CYS A 134 8.37 -4.24 10.08
CA CYS A 134 8.01 -5.64 10.08
C CYS A 134 7.19 -5.96 8.81
N ILE A 135 7.74 -6.83 7.96
CA ILE A 135 7.08 -7.23 6.71
C ILE A 135 5.76 -7.97 6.99
N ASP A 136 5.65 -8.67 8.12
CA ASP A 136 4.42 -9.37 8.50
C ASP A 136 3.30 -8.42 8.92
N ASP A 137 3.63 -7.31 9.60
CA ASP A 137 2.66 -6.27 9.93
C ASP A 137 2.19 -5.55 8.66
N LEU A 138 3.13 -5.28 7.74
CA LEU A 138 2.83 -4.70 6.44
C LEU A 138 1.91 -5.61 5.61
N TRP A 139 2.23 -6.91 5.58
CA TRP A 139 1.42 -7.93 4.90
C TRP A 139 -0.01 -7.99 5.48
N THR A 140 -0.12 -8.02 6.82
CA THR A 140 -1.41 -8.04 7.51
C THR A 140 -2.23 -6.79 7.17
N CYS A 141 -1.60 -5.61 7.20
CA CYS A 141 -2.25 -4.35 6.83
C CYS A 141 -2.82 -4.37 5.41
N PHE A 142 -2.13 -4.99 4.45
CA PHE A 142 -2.64 -5.08 3.07
C PHE A 142 -3.75 -6.14 2.90
N LEU A 143 -3.69 -7.26 3.63
CA LEU A 143 -4.82 -8.18 3.67
C LEU A 143 -6.08 -7.52 4.25
N ASP A 144 -5.91 -6.72 5.30
CA ASP A 144 -7.00 -5.93 5.87
C ASP A 144 -7.50 -4.87 4.87
N LEU A 145 -6.63 -4.20 4.12
CA LEU A 145 -7.02 -3.28 3.05
C LEU A 145 -7.92 -3.97 2.02
N PHE A 146 -7.50 -5.12 1.49
CA PHE A 146 -8.30 -5.84 0.50
C PHE A 146 -9.64 -6.32 1.07
N ARG A 147 -9.66 -6.76 2.33
CA ARG A 147 -10.89 -7.13 3.02
C ARG A 147 -11.83 -5.94 3.15
N VAL A 148 -11.35 -4.81 3.64
CA VAL A 148 -12.17 -3.60 3.85
C VAL A 148 -12.68 -3.04 2.53
N LEU A 149 -11.84 -2.97 1.48
CA LEU A 149 -12.29 -2.53 0.15
C LEU A 149 -13.41 -3.40 -0.41
N ARG A 150 -13.32 -4.73 -0.19
CA ARG A 150 -14.37 -5.67 -0.57
C ARG A 150 -15.65 -5.48 0.25
N GLU A 151 -15.54 -5.30 1.56
CA GLU A 151 -16.68 -5.05 2.46
C GLU A 151 -17.40 -3.74 2.14
N LEU A 152 -16.66 -2.69 1.73
CA LEU A 152 -17.21 -1.41 1.29
C LEU A 152 -17.74 -1.44 -0.16
N GLY A 153 -17.51 -2.51 -0.91
CA GLY A 153 -17.88 -2.60 -2.33
C GLY A 153 -17.08 -1.68 -3.25
N ARG A 154 -15.92 -1.17 -2.83
CA ARG A 154 -15.02 -0.31 -3.61
C ARG A 154 -14.19 -1.17 -4.59
N THR A 155 -14.87 -1.82 -5.54
CA THR A 155 -14.28 -2.85 -6.42
C THR A 155 -13.12 -2.34 -7.28
N LYS A 156 -13.22 -1.13 -7.83
CA LYS A 156 -12.16 -0.55 -8.67
C LYS A 156 -10.87 -0.31 -7.89
N GLU A 157 -10.99 0.22 -6.67
CA GLU A 157 -9.84 0.42 -5.77
C GLU A 157 -9.27 -0.93 -5.31
N LEU A 158 -10.12 -1.93 -5.06
CA LEU A 158 -9.67 -3.29 -4.74
C LEU A 158 -8.83 -3.87 -5.88
N GLN A 159 -9.34 -3.81 -7.11
CA GLN A 159 -8.65 -4.28 -8.32
C GLN A 159 -7.30 -3.56 -8.48
N GLN A 160 -7.29 -2.24 -8.39
CA GLN A 160 -6.06 -1.46 -8.47
C GLN A 160 -5.05 -1.86 -7.39
N ALA A 161 -5.49 -1.98 -6.12
CA ALA A 161 -4.63 -2.31 -5.00
C ALA A 161 -4.00 -3.70 -5.15
N VAL A 162 -4.77 -4.72 -5.55
CA VAL A 162 -4.22 -6.08 -5.74
C VAL A 162 -3.29 -6.15 -6.96
N THR A 163 -3.58 -5.43 -8.05
CA THR A 163 -2.69 -5.38 -9.22
C THR A 163 -1.36 -4.71 -8.88
N GLN A 164 -1.37 -3.60 -8.13
CA GLN A 164 -0.15 -2.96 -7.64
C GLN A 164 0.62 -3.90 -6.68
N ALA A 165 -0.09 -4.62 -5.83
CA ALA A 165 0.54 -5.55 -4.91
C ALA A 165 1.24 -6.72 -5.62
N LEU A 166 0.83 -7.13 -6.83
CA LEU A 166 1.52 -8.16 -7.63
C LEU A 166 2.93 -7.77 -8.11
N VAL A 167 3.24 -6.47 -8.15
CA VAL A 167 4.57 -5.96 -8.49
C VAL A 167 5.43 -5.66 -7.27
N SER A 168 4.87 -5.75 -6.05
CA SER A 168 5.59 -5.44 -4.83
C SER A 168 6.72 -6.45 -4.55
N PRO A 169 7.97 -6.00 -4.39
CA PRO A 169 9.06 -6.88 -3.98
C PRO A 169 8.94 -7.28 -2.50
N LEU A 170 8.23 -6.49 -1.68
CA LEU A 170 8.01 -6.76 -0.26
C LEU A 170 6.96 -7.85 -0.06
N LEU A 171 5.94 -7.90 -0.92
CA LEU A 171 4.82 -8.84 -0.78
C LEU A 171 5.03 -10.14 -1.56
N ASN A 172 5.85 -10.15 -2.62
CA ASN A 172 6.02 -11.32 -3.51
C ASN A 172 7.40 -11.99 -3.41
N LYS A 173 8.16 -11.73 -2.35
CA LYS A 173 9.46 -12.40 -2.14
C LYS A 173 9.29 -13.89 -1.81
N GLU A 174 8.24 -14.22 -1.06
CA GLU A 174 7.90 -15.59 -0.67
C GLU A 174 6.88 -16.20 -1.63
N LEU A 175 7.08 -17.48 -1.98
CA LEU A 175 6.20 -18.19 -2.91
C LEU A 175 4.77 -18.31 -2.37
N SER A 176 4.59 -18.54 -1.07
CA SER A 176 3.30 -18.61 -0.41
C SER A 176 2.51 -17.31 -0.58
N ARG A 177 3.11 -16.16 -0.24
CA ARG A 177 2.49 -14.83 -0.39
C ARG A 177 2.23 -14.46 -1.85
N THR A 178 3.11 -14.89 -2.76
CA THR A 178 2.90 -14.69 -4.20
C THR A 178 1.64 -15.40 -4.68
N LYS A 179 1.46 -16.68 -4.30
CA LYS A 179 0.24 -17.44 -4.65
C LYS A 179 -1.02 -16.84 -4.05
N GLU A 180 -0.95 -16.41 -2.79
CA GLU A 180 -2.07 -15.73 -2.13
C GLU A 180 -2.42 -14.42 -2.85
N MET A 181 -1.43 -13.62 -3.25
CA MET A 181 -1.66 -12.38 -3.99
C MET A 181 -2.26 -12.63 -5.38
N GLU A 182 -1.80 -13.66 -6.09
CA GLU A 182 -2.37 -14.08 -7.37
C GLU A 182 -3.83 -14.53 -7.22
N PHE A 183 -4.14 -15.26 -6.15
CA PHE A 183 -5.51 -15.67 -5.82
C PHE A 183 -6.40 -14.47 -5.47
N LEU A 184 -5.94 -13.55 -4.62
CA LEU A 184 -6.67 -12.33 -4.27
C LEU A 184 -6.92 -11.45 -5.51
N SER A 185 -5.93 -11.34 -6.39
CA SER A 185 -6.09 -10.63 -7.66
C SER A 185 -7.13 -11.31 -8.55
N LEU A 186 -7.15 -12.64 -8.63
CA LEU A 186 -8.15 -13.38 -9.40
C LEU A 186 -9.56 -13.09 -8.85
N VAL A 187 -9.75 -13.22 -7.54
CA VAL A 187 -11.06 -13.01 -6.88
C VAL A 187 -11.56 -11.57 -7.05
N ALA A 188 -10.67 -10.58 -6.98
CA ALA A 188 -11.02 -9.17 -7.16
C ALA A 188 -11.55 -8.85 -8.59
N HIS A 189 -11.06 -9.57 -9.60
CA HIS A 189 -11.42 -9.33 -11.01
C HIS A 189 -12.47 -10.32 -11.53
N TYR A 190 -12.71 -11.44 -10.84
CA TYR A 190 -13.54 -12.55 -11.33
C TYR A 190 -14.98 -12.15 -11.68
N ASN A 191 -15.57 -11.24 -10.92
CA ASN A 191 -16.97 -10.81 -11.12
C ASN A 191 -17.11 -9.62 -12.06
N ASP A 192 -16.01 -9.10 -12.61
CA ASP A 192 -16.02 -7.94 -13.47
C ASP A 192 -15.87 -8.38 -14.94
N PRO A 193 -16.94 -8.24 -15.75
CA PRO A 193 -16.95 -8.72 -17.13
C PRO A 193 -15.99 -7.94 -18.03
N ASP A 194 -15.61 -6.71 -17.66
CA ASP A 194 -14.72 -5.88 -18.49
C ASP A 194 -13.24 -6.29 -18.36
N VAL A 195 -12.90 -7.19 -17.44
CA VAL A 195 -11.52 -7.64 -17.14
C VAL A 195 -11.35 -9.16 -17.23
N GLU A 196 -12.18 -9.81 -18.06
CA GLU A 196 -12.13 -11.26 -18.30
C GLU A 196 -10.73 -11.76 -18.72
N GLU A 197 -9.99 -10.98 -19.53
CA GLU A 197 -8.64 -11.33 -19.97
C GLU A 197 -7.62 -11.43 -18.82
N HIS A 198 -7.75 -10.57 -17.80
CA HIS A 198 -6.90 -10.61 -16.60
C HIS A 198 -7.16 -11.89 -15.81
N THR A 199 -8.44 -12.21 -15.61
CA THR A 199 -8.93 -13.40 -14.90
C THR A 199 -8.52 -14.69 -15.61
N TYR A 200 -8.57 -14.70 -16.95
CA TYR A 200 -8.08 -15.82 -17.77
C TYR A 200 -6.55 -16.01 -17.63
N SER A 201 -5.78 -14.92 -17.68
CA SER A 201 -4.32 -14.97 -17.58
C SER A 201 -3.86 -15.50 -16.20
N LEU A 202 -4.52 -15.06 -15.12
CA LEU A 202 -4.26 -15.54 -13.76
C LEU A 202 -4.68 -16.99 -13.56
N SER A 203 -5.86 -17.39 -14.00
CA SER A 203 -6.34 -18.78 -13.88
C SER A 203 -5.44 -19.74 -14.66
N ARG A 204 -5.00 -19.36 -15.86
CA ARG A 204 -4.01 -20.11 -16.63
C ARG A 204 -2.68 -20.24 -15.88
N ALA A 205 -2.20 -19.17 -15.24
CA ALA A 205 -0.97 -19.20 -14.45
C ALA A 205 -1.06 -20.16 -13.26
N LEU A 206 -2.20 -20.18 -12.56
CA LEU A 206 -2.45 -21.03 -11.41
C LEU A 206 -2.59 -22.51 -11.78
N VAL A 207 -3.22 -22.82 -12.93
CA VAL A 207 -3.42 -24.19 -13.41
C VAL A 207 -2.15 -24.80 -14.01
N LEU A 208 -1.37 -24.03 -14.78
CA LEU A 208 -0.17 -24.55 -15.46
C LEU A 208 1.07 -24.66 -14.55
N LYS A 209 1.03 -24.07 -13.34
CA LYS A 209 2.11 -24.13 -12.34
C LYS A 209 1.79 -25.05 -11.14
N GLY A 210 0.66 -25.76 -11.17
CA GLY A 210 0.31 -26.80 -10.19
C GLY A 210 0.98 -28.13 -10.52
#